data_AF-A0A6G3LJK3-F1
#
_entry.id   AF-A0A6G3LJK3-F1
#
_cell.length_a   1.000
_cell.length_b   1.000
_cell.length_c   1.000
_cell.angle_alpha   90.00
_cell.angle_beta   90.00
_cell.angle_gamma   90.00
#
_symmetry.space_group_name_H-M   'P 1'
#
loop_
_entity.id
_entity.type
_entity.pdbx_description
1 polymer ?
#
loop_
_entity_poly.entity_id
_entity_poly.type
_entity_poly.pdbx_seq_one_letter_code
_entity_poly.pdbx_strand_id
1 'polypeptide(L)'
;MSSASSKDVLERAKAEEDLFEAAKALSQYLSVLLSVEYDIDSVDRIAKARRLEDFAEGVYNALRRRENLIQKIKEALTKAPDENTKNALMNALRSVEGFSVFKVDTLINQLRSGDGARLKLIASYIGSRAIAFTSTEYKVREFFDQIRGGGG
;
A
#
# COMPACT_ATOMS: atom_id res chain seq x y z
N MET A 1 -29.91 21.57 -19.00
CA MET A 1 -28.81 20.58 -18.90
C MET A 1 -27.52 21.38 -18.83
N SER A 2 -26.86 21.42 -17.67
CA SER A 2 -25.62 22.18 -17.49
C SER A 2 -24.48 21.39 -18.13
N SER A 3 -23.92 21.88 -19.23
CA SER A 3 -22.70 21.31 -19.81
C SER A 3 -21.54 21.65 -18.88
N ALA A 4 -20.96 20.65 -18.22
CA ALA A 4 -19.73 20.83 -17.44
C ALA A 4 -18.67 21.50 -18.33
N SER A 5 -17.96 22.49 -17.79
CA SER A 5 -16.89 23.17 -18.51
C SER A 5 -15.78 22.16 -18.83
N SER A 6 -15.08 22.31 -19.97
CA SER A 6 -13.90 21.49 -20.29
C SER A 6 -12.86 21.49 -19.17
N LYS A 7 -12.81 22.57 -18.38
CA LYS A 7 -11.98 22.67 -17.18
C LYS A 7 -12.42 21.68 -16.08
N ASP A 8 -13.72 21.56 -15.84
CA ASP A 8 -14.29 20.67 -14.82
C ASP A 8 -14.02 19.20 -15.16
N VAL A 9 -14.04 18.84 -16.45
CA VAL A 9 -13.75 17.49 -16.92
C VAL A 9 -12.28 17.13 -16.66
N LEU A 10 -11.36 18.04 -16.98
CA LEU A 10 -9.93 17.84 -16.75
C LEU A 10 -9.58 17.74 -15.26
N GLU A 11 -10.20 18.57 -14.42
CA GLU A 11 -9.98 18.53 -12.96
C GLU A 11 -10.47 17.21 -12.36
N ARG A 12 -11.62 16.69 -12.82
CA ARG A 12 -12.13 15.39 -12.37
C ARG A 12 -11.25 14.23 -12.81
N ALA A 13 -10.77 14.24 -14.05
CA ALA A 13 -9.87 13.19 -14.55
C ALA A 13 -8.57 13.14 -13.76
N LYS A 14 -7.98 14.31 -13.47
CA LYS A 14 -6.76 14.42 -12.65
C LYS A 14 -6.99 13.93 -11.22
N ALA A 15 -8.11 14.30 -10.60
CA ALA A 15 -8.44 13.82 -9.26
C ALA A 15 -8.55 12.28 -9.24
N GLU A 16 -9.20 11.69 -10.24
CA GLU A 16 -9.30 10.23 -10.36
C GLU A 16 -7.93 9.55 -10.50
N GLU A 17 -7.05 10.11 -11.32
CA GLU A 17 -5.67 9.64 -11.47
C GLU A 17 -4.90 9.69 -10.14
N ASP A 18 -4.97 10.83 -9.44
CA ASP A 18 -4.34 11.03 -8.13
C ASP A 18 -4.86 10.02 -7.09
N LEU A 19 -6.16 9.69 -7.12
CA LEU A 19 -6.77 8.69 -6.26
C LEU A 19 -6.22 7.28 -6.52
N PHE A 20 -6.15 6.87 -7.78
CA PHE A 20 -5.65 5.55 -8.14
C PHE A 20 -4.16 5.40 -7.90
N GLU A 21 -3.36 6.46 -8.11
CA GLU A 21 -1.93 6.44 -7.78
C GLU A 21 -1.71 6.39 -6.26
N ALA A 22 -2.52 7.08 -5.46
CA ALA A 22 -2.47 6.95 -4.00
C ALA A 22 -2.89 5.54 -3.54
N ALA A 23 -3.94 4.96 -4.14
CA ALA A 23 -4.41 3.62 -3.85
C ALA A 23 -3.37 2.55 -4.24
N LYS A 24 -2.71 2.73 -5.38
CA LYS A 24 -1.60 1.88 -5.84
C LYS A 24 -0.43 1.95 -4.87
N ALA A 25 -0.02 3.14 -4.44
CA ALA A 25 1.05 3.29 -3.46
C ALA A 25 0.72 2.61 -2.12
N LEU A 26 -0.53 2.75 -1.63
CA LEU A 26 -0.99 2.04 -0.44
C LEU A 26 -0.95 0.53 -0.63
N SER A 27 -1.39 0.01 -1.78
CA SER A 27 -1.34 -1.43 -2.05
C SER A 27 0.09 -1.98 -2.07
N GLN A 28 1.05 -1.22 -2.60
CA GLN A 28 2.47 -1.61 -2.62
C GLN A 28 3.04 -1.63 -1.21
N TYR A 29 2.75 -0.60 -0.41
CA TYR A 29 3.11 -0.55 1.00
C TYR A 29 2.56 -1.76 1.77
N LEU A 30 1.27 -2.08 1.59
CA LEU A 30 0.62 -3.21 2.23
C LEU A 30 1.19 -4.55 1.77
N SER A 31 1.56 -4.68 0.49
CA SER A 31 2.18 -5.91 -0.03
C SER A 31 3.55 -6.14 0.59
N VAL A 32 4.34 -5.09 0.79
CA VAL A 32 5.61 -5.18 1.51
C VAL A 32 5.38 -5.51 2.98
N LEU A 33 4.42 -4.86 3.64
CA LEU A 33 4.07 -5.15 5.03
C LEU A 33 3.64 -6.62 5.21
N LEU A 34 2.82 -7.15 4.30
CA LEU A 34 2.42 -8.56 4.27
C LEU A 34 3.62 -9.48 4.08
N SER A 35 4.53 -9.15 3.16
CA SER A 35 5.71 -9.97 2.86
C SER A 35 6.71 -10.01 4.01
N VAL A 36 6.87 -8.89 4.72
CA VAL A 36 7.86 -8.74 5.80
C VAL A 36 7.29 -9.11 7.16
N GLU A 37 6.00 -8.92 7.43
CA GLU A 37 5.40 -9.11 8.76
C GLU A 37 4.27 -10.13 8.80
N TYR A 38 3.85 -10.71 7.68
CA TYR A 38 2.68 -11.59 7.60
C TYR A 38 1.36 -10.92 8.02
N ASP A 39 1.29 -9.60 7.93
CA ASP A 39 0.15 -8.81 8.42
C ASP A 39 -1.02 -8.78 7.43
N ILE A 40 -1.66 -9.93 7.24
CA ILE A 40 -2.86 -10.04 6.39
C ILE A 40 -4.05 -9.26 6.97
N ASP A 41 -4.11 -9.09 8.29
CA ASP A 41 -5.21 -8.41 8.98
C ASP A 41 -5.31 -6.93 8.56
N SER A 42 -4.18 -6.24 8.38
CA SER A 42 -4.19 -4.86 7.89
C SER A 42 -4.72 -4.77 6.46
N VAL A 43 -4.36 -5.74 5.60
CA VAL A 43 -4.87 -5.81 4.22
C VAL A 43 -6.37 -6.05 4.23
N ASP A 44 -6.82 -7.04 4.99
CA ASP A 44 -8.22 -7.43 5.08
C ASP A 44 -9.11 -6.32 5.64
N ARG A 45 -8.66 -5.64 6.70
CA ARG A 45 -9.38 -4.52 7.31
C ARG A 45 -9.61 -3.40 6.29
N ILE A 46 -8.59 -3.04 5.53
CA ILE A 46 -8.68 -2.00 4.49
C ILE A 46 -9.58 -2.47 3.35
N ALA A 47 -9.40 -3.70 2.86
CA ALA A 47 -10.13 -4.26 1.73
C ALA A 47 -11.63 -4.44 2.00
N LYS A 48 -12.00 -4.74 3.25
CA LYS A 48 -13.39 -4.99 3.66
C LYS A 48 -14.10 -3.74 4.17
N ALA A 49 -13.41 -2.61 4.29
CA ALA A 49 -13.99 -1.37 4.81
C ALA A 49 -15.23 -0.94 4.02
N ARG A 50 -16.30 -0.63 4.76
CA ARG A 50 -17.58 -0.15 4.21
C ARG A 50 -17.87 1.31 4.58
N ARG A 51 -17.18 1.83 5.60
CA ARG A 51 -17.27 3.21 6.07
C ARG A 51 -15.91 3.86 5.93
N LEU A 52 -15.92 5.17 5.67
CA LEU A 52 -14.70 5.94 5.52
C LEU A 52 -13.87 5.94 6.81
N GLU A 53 -14.54 5.98 7.96
CA GLU A 53 -13.86 5.94 9.26
C GLU A 53 -13.07 4.65 9.45
N ASP A 54 -13.70 3.49 9.16
CA ASP A 54 -13.05 2.17 9.26
C ASP A 54 -11.87 2.06 8.28
N PHE A 55 -12.03 2.60 7.06
CA PHE A 55 -10.97 2.64 6.07
C PHE A 55 -9.79 3.50 6.54
N ALA A 56 -10.07 4.71 7.01
CA ALA A 56 -9.05 5.63 7.53
C ALA A 56 -8.30 5.01 8.71
N GLU A 57 -9.02 4.45 9.68
CA GLU A 57 -8.43 3.76 10.82
C GLU A 57 -7.55 2.58 10.37
N GLY A 58 -8.00 1.78 9.41
CA GLY A 58 -7.21 0.71 8.81
C GLY A 58 -5.89 1.21 8.24
N VAL A 59 -5.93 2.29 7.45
CA VAL A 59 -4.72 2.91 6.86
C VAL A 59 -3.79 3.47 7.92
N TYR A 60 -4.31 4.19 8.92
CA TYR A 60 -3.50 4.74 10.02
C TYR A 60 -2.83 3.65 10.85
N ASN A 61 -3.55 2.57 11.15
CA ASN A 61 -3.01 1.44 11.92
C ASN A 61 -1.91 0.70 11.15
N ALA A 62 -2.06 0.54 9.83
CA ALA A 62 -0.98 0.01 9.01
C ALA A 62 0.24 0.94 9.07
N LEU A 63 0.05 2.25 8.82
CA LEU A 63 1.11 3.26 8.84
C LEU A 63 1.93 3.31 10.13
N ARG A 64 1.34 3.04 11.29
CA ARG A 64 2.07 2.96 12.57
C ARG A 64 3.23 1.96 12.55
N ARG A 65 3.17 0.96 11.68
CA ARG A 65 4.22 -0.05 11.52
C ARG A 65 5.34 0.37 10.58
N ARG A 66 5.20 1.51 9.88
CA ARG A 66 6.11 1.95 8.82
C ARG A 66 7.55 2.07 9.28
N GLU A 67 7.81 2.68 10.43
CA GLU A 67 9.19 2.87 10.91
C GLU A 67 9.88 1.54 11.23
N ASN A 68 9.17 0.64 11.92
CA ASN A 68 9.66 -0.70 12.22
C ASN A 68 9.91 -1.50 10.93
N LEU A 69 9.01 -1.41 9.96
CA LEU A 69 9.15 -2.04 8.65
C LEU A 69 10.39 -1.53 7.90
N ILE A 70 10.63 -0.21 7.91
CA ILE A 70 11.82 0.40 7.31
C ILE A 70 13.10 -0.15 7.96
N GLN A 71 13.15 -0.23 9.30
CA GLN A 71 14.33 -0.74 10.00
C GLN A 71 14.59 -2.21 9.67
N LYS A 72 13.56 -3.06 9.68
CA LYS A 72 13.67 -4.47 9.30
C LYS A 72 14.22 -4.64 7.88
N ILE A 73 13.75 -3.84 6.92
CA ILE A 73 14.24 -3.89 5.53
C ILE A 73 15.69 -3.39 5.44
N LYS A 74 16.07 -2.35 6.19
CA LYS A 74 17.46 -1.85 6.24
C LYS A 74 18.41 -2.89 6.84
N GLU A 75 18.02 -3.58 7.90
CA GLU A 75 18.79 -4.68 8.47
C GLU A 75 18.86 -5.88 7.53
N ALA A 76 17.78 -6.18 6.81
CA ALA A 76 17.77 -7.21 5.77
C ALA A 76 18.75 -6.89 4.62
N LEU A 77 18.84 -5.62 4.21
CA LEU A 77 19.74 -5.19 3.14
C LEU A 77 21.23 -5.45 3.45
N THR A 78 21.64 -5.38 4.73
CA THR A 78 23.04 -5.69 5.12
C THR A 78 23.35 -7.18 5.09
N LYS A 79 22.31 -8.03 5.07
CA LYS A 79 22.39 -9.50 5.09
C LYS A 79 22.03 -10.13 3.74
N ALA A 80 21.75 -9.32 2.71
CA ALA A 80 21.32 -9.82 1.41
C ALA A 80 22.43 -10.67 0.76
N PRO A 81 22.13 -11.93 0.36
CA PRO A 81 23.14 -12.87 -0.14
C PRO A 81 23.57 -12.59 -1.58
N ASP A 82 22.73 -11.89 -2.36
CA ASP A 82 22.94 -11.63 -3.77
C ASP A 82 22.30 -10.31 -4.22
N GLU A 83 22.71 -9.85 -5.41
CA GLU A 83 22.27 -8.57 -5.98
C GLU A 83 20.77 -8.56 -6.33
N ASN A 84 20.17 -9.71 -6.68
CA ASN A 84 18.74 -9.77 -6.95
C ASN A 84 17.92 -9.58 -5.67
N THR A 85 18.32 -10.22 -4.57
CA THR A 85 17.69 -10.06 -3.26
C THR A 85 17.84 -8.62 -2.77
N LYS A 86 19.03 -8.04 -2.91
CA LYS A 86 19.31 -6.64 -2.57
C LYS A 86 18.41 -5.68 -3.36
N ASN A 87 18.27 -5.87 -4.68
CA ASN A 87 17.39 -5.05 -5.52
C ASN A 87 15.91 -5.16 -5.12
N ALA A 88 15.45 -6.37 -4.78
CA ALA A 88 14.07 -6.58 -4.30
C ALA A 88 13.83 -5.82 -2.98
N LEU A 89 14.75 -5.94 -2.02
CA LEU A 89 14.68 -5.22 -0.73
C LEU A 89 14.77 -3.70 -0.92
N MET A 90 15.59 -3.20 -1.84
CA MET A 90 15.65 -1.77 -2.18
C MET A 90 14.34 -1.25 -2.77
N ASN A 91 13.70 -2.03 -3.65
CA ASN A 91 12.40 -1.67 -4.22
C ASN A 91 11.29 -1.68 -3.15
N ALA A 92 11.33 -2.65 -2.23
CA ALA A 92 10.44 -2.69 -1.07
C ALA A 92 10.64 -1.45 -0.17
N LEU A 93 11.89 -1.10 0.14
CA LEU A 93 12.21 0.09 0.92
C LEU A 93 11.66 1.36 0.28
N ARG A 94 11.88 1.55 -1.03
CA ARG A 94 11.34 2.70 -1.77
C ARG A 94 9.82 2.76 -1.72
N SER A 95 9.15 1.61 -1.79
CA SER A 95 7.68 1.54 -1.73
C SER A 95 7.16 1.97 -0.36
N VAL A 96 7.83 1.54 0.72
CA VAL A 96 7.48 1.91 2.10
C VAL A 96 7.80 3.38 2.39
N GLU A 97 8.96 3.87 1.96
CA GLU A 97 9.36 5.26 2.15
C GLU A 97 8.48 6.23 1.33
N GLY A 98 8.10 5.83 0.12
CA GLY A 98 7.30 6.62 -0.81
C GLY A 98 5.80 6.70 -0.48
N PHE A 99 5.29 5.93 0.49
CA PHE A 99 3.94 6.10 1.00
C PHE A 99 3.94 7.11 2.17
N SER A 100 3.44 8.31 1.90
CA SER A 100 3.47 9.46 2.81
C SER A 100 2.09 9.82 3.34
N VAL A 101 2.06 10.63 4.40
CA VAL A 101 0.83 11.21 4.98
C VAL A 101 0.00 11.93 3.93
N PHE A 102 0.64 12.64 2.99
CA PHE A 102 -0.06 13.32 1.89
C PHE A 102 -0.88 12.35 1.02
N LYS A 103 -0.36 11.16 0.70
CA LYS A 103 -1.12 10.17 -0.09
C LYS A 103 -2.32 9.62 0.68
N VAL A 104 -2.20 9.53 2.01
CA VAL A 104 -3.32 9.16 2.88
C VAL A 104 -4.38 10.25 2.87
N ASP A 105 -3.98 11.50 3.04
CA ASP A 105 -4.91 12.62 3.00
C ASP A 105 -5.61 12.71 1.64
N THR A 106 -4.91 12.47 0.53
CA THR A 106 -5.51 12.37 -0.80
C THR A 106 -6.59 11.29 -0.86
N LEU A 107 -6.29 10.06 -0.39
CA LEU A 107 -7.27 8.98 -0.34
C LEU A 107 -8.50 9.38 0.49
N ILE A 108 -8.30 9.85 1.71
CA ILE A 108 -9.40 10.16 2.62
C ILE A 108 -10.26 11.30 2.10
N ASN A 109 -9.64 12.38 1.61
CA ASN A 109 -10.38 13.55 1.13
C ASN A 109 -11.17 13.25 -0.15
N GLN A 110 -10.59 12.49 -1.08
CA GLN A 110 -11.28 12.11 -2.31
C GLN A 110 -12.38 11.06 -2.10
N LEU A 111 -12.24 10.18 -1.11
CA LEU A 111 -13.27 9.21 -0.76
C LEU A 111 -14.37 9.82 0.10
N ARG A 112 -14.09 10.89 0.86
CA ARG A 112 -15.08 11.65 1.64
C ARG A 112 -16.16 12.29 0.78
N SER A 113 -15.81 12.74 -0.41
CA SER A 113 -16.75 13.33 -1.38
C SER A 113 -17.44 12.30 -2.27
N GLY A 114 -17.09 11.01 -2.14
CA GLY A 114 -17.66 9.91 -2.91
C GLY A 114 -18.83 9.21 -2.23
N ASP A 115 -19.49 8.32 -2.97
CA ASP A 115 -20.47 7.40 -2.41
C ASP A 115 -19.80 6.14 -1.82
N GLY A 116 -20.57 5.34 -1.07
CA GLY A 116 -20.08 4.10 -0.47
C GLY A 116 -19.64 3.04 -1.51
N ALA A 117 -20.12 3.11 -2.75
CA ALA A 117 -19.73 2.20 -3.81
C ALA A 117 -18.29 2.51 -4.29
N ARG A 118 -17.92 3.79 -4.39
CA ARG A 118 -16.56 4.22 -4.72
C ARG A 118 -15.55 3.80 -3.66
N LEU A 119 -15.88 3.97 -2.37
CA LEU A 119 -15.05 3.45 -1.28
C LEU A 119 -14.84 1.94 -1.41
N LYS A 120 -15.93 1.18 -1.62
CA LYS A 120 -15.85 -0.27 -1.81
C LYS A 120 -14.96 -0.66 -2.99
N LEU A 121 -15.05 0.04 -4.11
CA LEU A 121 -14.23 -0.21 -5.29
C LEU A 121 -12.74 0.00 -4.99
N ILE A 122 -12.39 1.15 -4.41
CA ILE A 122 -11.01 1.51 -4.09
C ILE A 122 -10.43 0.58 -3.02
N ALA A 123 -11.18 0.29 -1.95
CA ALA A 123 -10.79 -0.68 -0.93
C ALA A 123 -10.51 -2.07 -1.54
N SER A 124 -11.40 -2.56 -2.41
CA SER A 124 -11.24 -3.86 -3.08
C SER A 124 -10.04 -3.87 -4.03
N TYR A 125 -9.81 -2.77 -4.76
CA TYR A 125 -8.63 -2.60 -5.61
C TYR A 125 -7.33 -2.67 -4.79
N ILE A 126 -7.26 -1.95 -3.67
CA ILE A 126 -6.10 -1.95 -2.78
C ILE A 126 -5.83 -3.37 -2.26
N GLY A 127 -6.85 -4.04 -1.73
CA GLY A 127 -6.71 -5.39 -1.17
C GLY A 127 -6.27 -6.41 -2.21
N SER A 128 -6.95 -6.46 -3.35
CA SER A 128 -6.64 -7.40 -4.45
C SER A 128 -5.21 -7.21 -4.94
N ARG A 129 -4.78 -5.95 -5.08
CA ARG A 129 -3.45 -5.61 -5.55
C ARG A 129 -2.36 -5.90 -4.52
N ALA A 130 -2.63 -5.70 -3.22
CA ALA A 130 -1.67 -6.00 -2.17
C ALA A 130 -1.37 -7.51 -2.05
N ILE A 131 -2.37 -8.36 -2.35
CA ILE A 131 -2.25 -9.83 -2.27
C ILE A 131 -1.69 -10.42 -3.58
N ALA A 132 -1.86 -9.73 -4.72
CA ALA A 132 -1.27 -10.12 -5.99
C ALA A 132 0.26 -9.95 -5.94
N PHE A 133 0.96 -10.92 -5.32
CA PHE A 133 2.42 -10.94 -5.21
C PHE A 133 3.06 -10.73 -6.59
N THR A 134 3.91 -9.71 -6.70
CA THR A 134 4.82 -9.60 -7.85
C THR A 134 6.13 -10.33 -7.53
N SER A 135 7.03 -10.38 -8.51
CA SER A 135 8.36 -10.97 -8.33
C SER A 135 9.17 -10.29 -7.22
N THR A 136 8.92 -9.01 -6.94
CA THR A 136 9.59 -8.28 -5.84
C THR A 136 9.12 -8.79 -4.48
N GLU A 137 7.82 -8.84 -4.25
CA GLU A 137 7.26 -9.21 -2.95
C GLU A 137 7.46 -10.70 -2.64
N TYR A 138 7.42 -11.56 -3.66
CA TYR A 138 7.79 -12.97 -3.50
C TYR A 138 9.22 -13.12 -2.96
N LYS A 139 10.21 -12.44 -3.57
CA LYS A 139 11.61 -12.50 -3.15
C LYS A 139 11.82 -11.92 -1.75
N VAL A 140 11.16 -10.80 -1.45
CA VAL A 140 11.21 -10.20 -0.11
C VAL A 140 10.68 -11.18 0.93
N ARG A 141 9.53 -11.80 0.65
CA ARG A 141 8.93 -12.80 1.55
C ARG A 141 9.85 -14.00 1.76
N GLU A 142 10.36 -14.60 0.68
CA GLU A 142 11.28 -15.74 0.73
C GLU A 142 12.50 -15.44 1.61
N PHE A 143 13.09 -14.26 1.46
CA PHE A 143 14.23 -13.85 2.28
C PHE A 143 13.87 -13.72 3.76
N PHE A 144 12.75 -13.07 4.09
CA PHE A 144 12.30 -12.94 5.48
C PHE A 144 11.87 -14.28 6.09
N ASP A 145 11.41 -15.24 5.29
CA ASP A 145 11.10 -16.60 5.73
C ASP A 145 12.35 -17.39 6.08
N GLN A 146 13.40 -17.26 5.27
CA GLN A 146 14.71 -17.86 5.56
C GLN A 146 15.29 -17.32 6.88
N ILE A 147 15.19 -16.01 7.13
CA ILE A 147 15.66 -15.43 8.41
C ILE A 147 14.88 -15.98 9.60
N ARG A 148 13.56 -16.20 9.45
CA ARG A 148 12.72 -16.73 10.53
C ARG A 148 12.94 -18.23 10.77
N GLY A 149 13.15 -19.00 9.70
CA GLY A 149 13.32 -20.45 9.75
C GLY A 149 14.77 -20.91 10.00
N GLY A 150 15.76 -20.03 9.79
CA GLY A 150 17.19 -20.34 9.88
C GLY A 150 17.82 -20.22 11.27
N GLY A 151 17.03 -20.27 12.34
CA GLY A 151 17.50 -20.33 13.73
C GLY A 151 17.75 -21.75 14.25
N GLY A 152 18.21 -22.67 13.39
CA GLY A 152 18.52 -24.06 13.72
C GLY A 152 20.02 -24.35 13.65
#